data_AF-A0AAV9DT69-F1
#
_entry.id   AF-A0AAV9DT69-F1
#
_cell.length_a   1.000
_cell.length_b   1.000
_cell.length_c   1.000
_cell.angle_alpha   90.00
_cell.angle_beta   90.00
_cell.angle_gamma   90.00
#
_symmetry.space_group_name_H-M   'P 1'
#
loop_
_entity.id
_entity.type
_entity.pdbx_description
1 polymer ?
#
loop_
_entity_poly.entity_id
_entity_poly.type
_entity_poly.pdbx_seq_one_letter_code
_entity_poly.pdbx_strand_id
1 'polypeptide(L)'
;MPQHHHHHGKIITSDPYVKVSVAETTVARTRVIPNSQEPVWDEHFQVTLAHSTASVEFQVKDNDVFGAQLIGMITISVRYRFVVFTL
;
A
#
# COMPACT_ATOMS: atom_id res chain seq x y z
N MET A 1 16.28 46.71 3.90
CA MET A 1 14.96 46.10 3.68
C MET A 1 15.14 44.58 3.65
N PRO A 2 14.79 43.80 4.69
CA PRO A 2 14.88 42.36 4.58
C PRO A 2 13.70 41.86 3.74
N GLN A 3 14.00 41.08 2.70
CA GLN A 3 12.97 40.44 1.88
C GLN A 3 12.37 39.28 2.67
N HIS A 4 11.08 39.39 2.96
CA HIS A 4 10.26 38.29 3.45
C HIS A 4 10.14 37.27 2.32
N HIS A 5 10.92 36.20 2.37
CA HIS A 5 10.72 35.05 1.50
C HIS A 5 9.39 34.41 1.91
N HIS A 6 8.38 34.61 1.07
CA HIS A 6 7.11 33.91 1.17
C HIS A 6 7.39 32.40 1.14
N HIS A 7 7.20 31.74 2.29
CA HIS A 7 6.91 30.32 2.32
C HIS A 7 5.63 30.10 1.51
N HIS A 8 5.78 29.86 0.21
CA HIS A 8 4.76 29.18 -0.56
C HIS A 8 4.65 27.79 0.07
N GLY A 9 3.55 27.58 0.79
CA GLY A 9 3.22 26.32 1.41
C GLY A 9 3.24 25.23 0.36
N LYS A 10 4.35 24.50 0.29
CA LYS A 10 4.29 23.10 -0.10
C LYS A 10 3.38 22.49 0.94
N ILE A 11 2.12 22.24 0.59
CA ILE A 11 1.28 21.36 1.37
C ILE A 11 2.12 20.09 1.48
N ILE A 12 2.66 19.81 2.67
CA ILE A 12 3.34 18.54 2.94
C ILE A 12 2.20 17.54 2.94
N THR A 13 1.92 16.97 1.78
CA THR A 13 0.90 15.96 1.61
C THR A 13 1.59 14.64 1.29
N SER A 14 1.00 13.58 1.80
CA SER A 14 1.49 12.24 1.62
C SER A 14 1.58 11.86 0.15
N ASP A 15 2.54 10.99 -0.14
CA ASP A 15 2.75 10.26 -1.38
C ASP A 15 2.30 8.80 -1.16
N PRO A 16 0.99 8.52 -1.03
CA PRO A 16 0.51 7.23 -0.56
C PRO A 16 0.62 6.10 -1.60
N TYR A 17 0.90 4.89 -1.10
CA TYR A 17 0.80 3.64 -1.83
C TYR A 17 0.32 2.49 -0.94
N VAL A 18 -0.22 1.43 -1.55
CA VAL A 18 -0.64 0.22 -0.83
C VAL A 18 0.36 -0.91 -1.08
N LYS A 19 0.81 -1.53 0.00
CA LYS A 19 1.55 -2.79 -0.01
C LYS A 19 0.60 -3.93 0.37
N VAL A 20 0.54 -4.96 -0.45
CA VAL A 20 -0.29 -6.15 -0.21
C VAL A 20 0.62 -7.33 0.15
N SER A 21 0.35 -7.96 1.29
CA SER A 21 1.13 -9.10 1.78
C SER A 21 0.23 -10.28 2.13
N VAL A 22 0.74 -11.50 1.94
CA VAL A 22 0.08 -12.76 2.29
C VAL A 22 1.06 -13.57 3.11
N ALA A 23 0.67 -13.98 4.32
CA ALA A 23 1.55 -14.69 5.25
C ALA A 23 2.93 -14.01 5.36
N GLU A 24 2.91 -12.69 5.61
CA GLU A 24 4.09 -11.82 5.74
C GLU A 24 4.94 -11.63 4.46
N THR A 25 4.61 -12.34 3.37
CA THR A 25 5.28 -12.20 2.09
C THR A 25 4.59 -11.13 1.25
N THR A 26 5.35 -10.18 0.73
CA THR A 26 4.78 -9.13 -0.15
C THR A 26 4.47 -9.71 -1.51
N VAL A 27 3.21 -9.64 -1.93
CA VAL A 27 2.73 -10.21 -3.20
C VAL A 27 2.44 -9.13 -4.24
N ALA A 28 2.13 -7.91 -3.80
CA ALA A 28 1.87 -6.78 -4.70
C ALA A 28 2.15 -5.44 -4.01
N ARG A 29 2.36 -4.41 -4.83
CA ARG A 29 2.47 -3.02 -4.42
C ARG A 29 1.85 -2.15 -5.52
N THR A 30 1.03 -1.18 -5.14
CA THR A 30 0.52 -0.17 -6.09
C THR A 30 1.63 0.82 -6.47
N ARG A 31 1.33 1.65 -7.46
CA ARG A 31 2.05 2.90 -7.71
C ARG A 31 1.89 3.85 -6.52
N VAL A 32 2.89 4.72 -6.39
CA VAL A 32 2.85 5.87 -5.49
C VAL A 32 2.07 6.99 -6.17
N ILE A 33 1.08 7.53 -5.49
CA ILE A 33 0.35 8.71 -5.96
C ILE A 33 0.96 9.93 -5.26
N PRO A 34 1.59 10.86 -5.98
CA PRO A 34 2.25 11.99 -5.34
C PRO A 34 1.22 12.99 -4.82
N ASN A 35 1.48 13.54 -3.63
CA ASN A 35 0.82 14.68 -3.03
C ASN A 35 -0.72 14.54 -2.97
N SER A 36 -1.22 13.40 -2.48
CA SER A 36 -2.66 13.13 -2.37
C SER A 36 -3.06 12.61 -0.99
N GLN A 37 -4.09 13.25 -0.39
CA GLN A 37 -4.74 12.78 0.84
C GLN A 37 -5.91 11.81 0.56
N GLU A 38 -6.41 11.80 -0.67
CA GLU A 38 -7.51 10.95 -1.13
C GLU A 38 -7.05 10.16 -2.38
N PRO A 39 -6.09 9.24 -2.24
CA PRO A 39 -5.54 8.49 -3.37
C PRO A 39 -6.58 7.56 -4.00
N VAL A 40 -6.64 7.57 -5.33
CA VAL A 40 -7.38 6.60 -6.14
C VAL A 40 -6.38 5.81 -6.96
N TRP A 41 -6.06 4.58 -6.55
CA TRP A 41 -5.07 3.74 -7.23
C TRP A 41 -5.63 3.03 -8.48
N ASP A 42 -6.87 2.53 -8.42
CA ASP A 42 -7.52 1.78 -9.51
C ASP A 42 -6.65 0.65 -10.10
N GLU A 43 -5.90 -0.05 -9.23
CA GLU A 43 -5.01 -1.14 -9.61
C GLU A 43 -5.59 -2.51 -9.24
N HIS A 44 -5.50 -3.44 -10.18
CA HIS A 44 -6.04 -4.79 -10.04
C HIS A 44 -4.89 -5.81 -10.01
N PHE A 45 -4.86 -6.63 -8.96
CA PHE A 45 -3.87 -7.70 -8.79
C PHE A 45 -4.55 -9.05 -8.65
N GLN A 46 -4.08 -10.04 -9.39
CA GLN A 46 -4.51 -11.43 -9.22
C GLN A 46 -3.43 -12.19 -8.45
N VAL A 47 -3.75 -12.54 -7.20
CA VAL A 47 -2.84 -13.28 -6.30
C VAL A 47 -3.34 -14.71 -6.16
N THR A 48 -2.57 -15.68 -6.64
CA THR A 48 -2.88 -17.10 -6.46
C THR A 48 -2.43 -17.56 -5.08
N LEU A 49 -3.35 -18.14 -4.32
CA LEU A 49 -3.10 -18.63 -2.97
C LEU A 49 -3.05 -20.16 -2.99
N ALA A 50 -1.91 -20.72 -2.58
CA ALA A 50 -1.69 -22.17 -2.51
C ALA A 50 -2.16 -22.81 -1.18
N HIS A 51 -2.58 -21.99 -0.20
CA HIS A 51 -2.94 -22.46 1.14
C HIS A 51 -4.42 -22.17 1.46
N SER A 52 -5.08 -23.11 2.13
CA SER A 52 -6.53 -23.11 2.41
C SER A 52 -6.98 -22.01 3.38
N THR A 53 -6.05 -21.44 4.13
CA THR A 53 -6.30 -20.33 5.06
C THR A 53 -5.16 -19.34 4.91
N ALA A 54 -5.44 -18.20 4.29
CA ALA A 54 -4.50 -17.11 4.17
C ALA A 54 -5.12 -15.83 4.73
N SER A 55 -4.31 -14.98 5.31
CA SER A 55 -4.68 -13.61 5.64
C SER A 55 -3.98 -12.68 4.65
N VAL A 56 -4.75 -11.81 4.01
CA VAL A 56 -4.22 -10.77 3.14
C VAL A 56 -4.16 -9.48 3.93
N GLU A 57 -2.97 -8.91 4.02
CA GLU A 57 -2.71 -7.66 4.71
C GLU A 57 -2.50 -6.54 3.70
N PHE A 58 -3.22 -5.44 3.89
CA PHE A 58 -3.07 -4.22 3.11
C PHE A 58 -2.49 -3.15 4.02
N GLN A 59 -1.29 -2.67 3.70
CA GLN A 59 -0.62 -1.59 4.40
C GLN A 59 -0.63 -0.35 3.52
N VAL A 60 -1.29 0.73 3.95
CA VAL A 60 -1.20 2.04 3.31
C VAL A 60 0.02 2.74 3.89
N LYS A 61 0.92 3.21 3.01
CA LYS A 61 2.18 3.84 3.39
C LYS A 61 2.39 5.15 2.67
N ASP A 62 3.03 6.09 3.34
CA ASP A 62 3.55 7.31 2.75
C ASP A 62 4.97 7.07 2.22
N ASN A 63 5.27 7.49 1.00
CA ASN A 63 6.61 7.38 0.41
C ASN A 63 7.34 8.73 0.46
N ASP A 64 7.87 9.08 1.63
CA ASP A 64 8.61 10.33 1.82
C ASP A 64 10.12 10.15 1.62
N VAL A 65 10.87 11.26 1.54
CA VAL A 65 12.34 11.30 1.38
C VAL A 65 13.09 10.53 2.48
N PHE A 66 12.50 10.40 3.67
CA PHE A 66 13.09 9.66 4.80
C PHE A 66 12.72 8.17 4.81
N GLY A 67 11.96 7.70 3.82
CA GLY A 67 11.54 6.32 3.67
C GLY A 67 10.03 6.11 3.82
N ALA A 68 9.62 4.85 3.78
CA ALA A 68 8.20 4.50 3.82
C ALA A 68 7.62 4.53 5.24
N GLN A 69 6.67 5.43 5.50
CA GLN A 69 5.96 5.52 6.79
C GLN A 69 4.62 4.77 6.71
N LEU A 70 4.29 3.97 7.72
CA LEU A 70 2.97 3.32 7.80
C LEU A 70 1.90 4.33 8.20
N ILE A 71 0.86 4.47 7.36
CA ILE A 71 -0.32 5.30 7.64
C ILE A 71 -1.40 4.43 8.32
N GLY A 72 -1.64 3.24 7.77
CA GLY A 72 -2.68 2.35 8.26
C GLY A 72 -2.54 0.95 7.72
N MET A 73 -3.20 0.01 8.38
CA MET A 73 -3.15 -1.41 8.04
C MET A 73 -4.50 -2.06 8.28
N ILE A 74 -4.89 -2.93 7.34
CA ILE A 74 -6.05 -3.80 7.51
C ILE A 74 -5.70 -5.22 7.08
N THR A 75 -6.21 -6.19 7.83
CA THR A 75 -6.01 -7.61 7.56
C THR A 75 -7.37 -8.24 7.25
N ILE A 76 -7.45 -8.89 6.09
CA ILE A 76 -8.64 -9.58 5.61
C ILE A 76 -8.33 -11.07 5.59
N SER A 77 -9.05 -11.84 6.40
CA SER A 77 -8.99 -13.29 6.34
C SER A 77 -9.71 -13.77 5.08
N VAL A 78 -9.00 -14.50 4.24
CA VAL A 78 -9.56 -15.07 3.03
C VAL A 78 -9.65 -16.58 3.17
N ARG A 79 -10.85 -17.10 2.93
CA ARG A 79 -11.11 -18.53 2.91
C ARG A 79 -11.31 -18.96 1.47
N TYR A 80 -10.28 -19.57 0.90
CA TYR A 80 -10.37 -20.18 -0.43
C TYR A 80 -10.25 -21.70 -0.31
N ARG A 81 -11.05 -22.42 -1.10
CA ARG A 81 -10.92 -23.87 -1.30
C ARG A 81 -10.34 -24.10 -2.69
N PHE A 82 -9.02 -24.26 -2.78
CA PHE A 82 -8.42 -24.90 -3.96
C PHE A 82 -7.44 -25.96 -3.47
N VAL A 83 -7.86 -27.21 -3.60
CA VAL A 83 -7.02 -28.39 -3.43
C VAL A 83 -6.80 -28.92 -4.84
N VAL A 84 -5.60 -28.72 -5.39
CA VAL A 84 -5.17 -29.46 -6.57
C VAL A 84 -3.91 -30.20 -6.18
N PHE A 85 -4.08 -31.47 -5.82
CA PHE A 85 -3.00 -32.43 -5.83
C PHE A 85 -2.97 -33.03 -7.24
N THR A 86 -1.84 -32.95 -7.93
CA THR A 86 -1.57 -33.85 -9.05
C THR A 86 -0.37 -34.70 -8.62
N LEU A 87 -0.53 -36.02 -8.71
CA LEU A 87 0.46 -37.05 -8.33
C LEU A 87 1.75 -36.91 -9.12
#